data_AF-A0A9E2IY19-F1
#
_entry.id   AF-A0A9E2IY19-F1
#
_cell.length_a   1.000
_cell.length_b   1.000
_cell.length_c   1.000
_cell.angle_alpha   90.00
_cell.angle_beta   90.00
_cell.angle_gamma   90.00
#
_symmetry.space_group_name_H-M   'P 1'
#
loop_
_entity.id
_entity.type
_entity.pdbx_description
1 polymer ?
#
loop_
_entity_poly.entity_id
_entity_poly.type
_entity_poly.pdbx_seq_one_letter_code
_entity_poly.pdbx_strand_id
1 'polypeptide(L)' 'MTVVKATVKGQILIPAPIRKKLAIVKGTPLRIFQEGNRILVEPVQTDIVGEGRGMLKSGGRVLKALVEDRKTEAAR' A
#
# COMPACT_ATOMS: atom_id res chain seq x y z
N MET A 1 -8.64 -23.14 -2.46
CA MET A 1 -9.87 -22.44 -2.88
C MET A 1 -10.79 -22.34 -1.66
N THR A 2 -11.19 -21.13 -1.26
CA THR A 2 -12.06 -20.94 -0.08
C THR A 2 -13.40 -20.40 -0.55
N VAL A 3 -14.47 -21.14 -0.27
CA VAL A 3 -15.84 -20.70 -0.55
C VAL A 3 -16.33 -19.92 0.66
N VAL A 4 -16.81 -18.70 0.44
CA VAL A 4 -17.40 -17.84 1.48
C VAL A 4 -18.83 -17.50 1.09
N LYS A 5 -19.72 -17.37 2.08
CA LYS A 5 -21.10 -16.94 1.87
C LYS A 5 -21.20 -15.43 2.07
N ALA A 6 -21.99 -14.78 1.23
CA ALA A 6 -22.34 -13.38 1.43
C ALA A 6 -23.32 -13.23 2.60
N THR A 7 -23.23 -12.12 3.33
CA THR A 7 -24.22 -11.75 4.34
C THR A 7 -25.51 -11.24 3.70
N VAL A 8 -26.54 -10.99 4.50
CA VAL A 8 -27.83 -10.40 4.03
C VAL A 8 -27.62 -9.10 3.24
N LYS A 9 -26.57 -8.34 3.57
CA LYS A 9 -26.23 -7.07 2.89
C LYS A 9 -25.25 -7.26 1.72
N GLY A 10 -24.95 -8.49 1.32
CA GLY A 10 -23.99 -8.78 0.25
C GLY A 10 -22.52 -8.64 0.65
N GLN A 11 -22.19 -8.54 1.94
CA GLN A 11 -20.81 -8.43 2.39
C GLN A 11 -20.14 -9.80 2.35
N ILE A 12 -18.86 -9.86 1.97
CA ILE A 12 -18.05 -11.08 2.00
C ILE A 12 -16.94 -10.97 3.04
N LEU A 13 -16.67 -12.09 3.72
CA LEU A 13 -15.52 -12.18 4.62
C LEU A 13 -14.26 -12.52 3.81
N ILE A 14 -13.25 -11.65 3.88
CA ILE A 14 -11.94 -11.90 3.27
C ILE A 14 -11.12 -12.79 4.22
N PRO A 15 -10.75 -14.03 3.83
CA PRO A 15 -9.98 -14.94 4.67
C PRO A 15 -8.63 -14.34 5.10
N ALA A 16 -8.18 -14.73 6.30
CA ALA A 16 -6.89 -14.31 6.86
C ALA A 16 -5.67 -14.43 5.91
N PRO A 17 -5.48 -15.52 5.14
CA PRO A 17 -4.33 -15.62 4.23
C PRO A 17 -4.35 -14.55 3.13
N ILE A 18 -5.53 -14.21 2.60
CA ILE A 18 -5.67 -13.17 1.56
C ILE A 18 -5.41 -11.79 2.16
N ARG A 19 -5.97 -11.51 3.34
CA ARG A 19 -5.73 -10.23 4.05
C ARG A 19 -4.24 -10.00 4.31
N LYS A 20 -3.52 -11.03 4.79
CA LYS A 20 -2.07 -10.94 5.04
C LYS A 20 -1.27 -10.71 3.76
N LYS A 21 -1.60 -11.42 2.68
CA LYS A 21 -0.89 -11.30 1.40
C LYS A 21 -1.07 -9.93 0.75
N LEU A 22 -2.26 -9.34 0.87
CA LEU A 22 -2.59 -8.04 0.27
C LEU A 22 -2.51 -6.88 1.27
N ALA A 23 -1.94 -7.10 2.46
CA ALA A 23 -1.83 -6.10 3.54
C ALA A 23 -3.15 -5.37 3.88
N ILE A 24 -4.29 -6.07 3.75
CA ILE A 24 -5.61 -5.51 4.05
C ILE A 24 -5.81 -5.52 5.57
N VAL A 25 -5.85 -4.33 6.15
CA VAL A 25 -6.10 -4.09 7.57
C VAL A 25 -7.47 -3.40 7.76
N LYS A 26 -7.88 -3.23 9.02
CA LYS A 26 -9.12 -2.51 9.34
C LYS A 26 -9.01 -1.08 8.81
N GLY A 27 -9.98 -0.68 7.98
CA GLY A 27 -10.02 0.67 7.40
C GLY A 27 -9.24 0.82 6.09
N THR A 28 -8.61 -0.24 5.57
CA THR A 28 -7.99 -0.19 4.23
C THR A 28 -9.06 0.11 3.18
N PRO A 29 -8.92 1.21 2.41
CA PRO A 29 -9.82 1.51 1.30
C PRO A 29 -9.68 0.44 0.22
N LEU A 30 -10.81 -0.08 -0.27
CA LEU A 30 -10.85 -1.08 -1.34
C LEU A 30 -11.57 -0.50 -2.54
N ARG A 31 -11.01 -0.70 -3.73
CA ARG A 31 -11.66 -0.43 -5.00
C ARG A 31 -12.32 -1.71 -5.48
N ILE A 32 -13.58 -1.59 -5.90
CA ILE A 32 -14.37 -2.72 -6.38
C ILE A 32 -14.71 -2.44 -7.84
N PHE A 33 -14.38 -3.39 -8.71
CA PHE A 33 -14.72 -3.36 -10.12
C PHE A 33 -15.56 -4.57 -10.50
N GLN A 34 -16.40 -4.40 -11.50
CA GLN A 34 -17.10 -5.50 -12.14
C GLN A 34 -16.46 -5.76 -13.51
N GLU A 35 -15.94 -6.97 -13.70
CA GLU A 35 -15.46 -7.46 -14.98
C GLU A 35 -16.35 -8.62 -15.43
N GLY A 36 -17.35 -8.31 -16.26
CA GLY A 36 -18.38 -9.26 -16.68
C GLY A 36 -19.11 -9.87 -15.48
N ASN A 37 -18.88 -11.17 -15.25
CA ASN A 37 -19.47 -11.94 -14.15
C ASN A 37 -18.52 -12.10 -12.94
N ARG A 38 -17.45 -11.31 -12.87
CA ARG A 38 -16.46 -11.35 -11.78
C ARG A 38 -16.41 -10.01 -11.07
N ILE A 39 -16.14 -10.08 -9.77
CA ILE A 39 -15.84 -8.91 -8.95
C ILE A 39 -14.34 -8.90 -8.71
N LEU A 40 -13.67 -7.82 -9.12
CA LEU A 40 -12.27 -7.57 -8.82
C LEU A 40 -12.20 -6.60 -7.62
N VAL A 41 -11.38 -6.93 -6.63
CA VAL A 41 -11.22 -6.12 -5.41
C VAL A 41 -9.74 -5.83 -5.22
N GLU A 42 -9.40 -4.55 -5.23
CA GLU A 42 -8.02 -4.09 -5.11
C GLU A 42 -7.88 -3.13 -3.93
N PRO A 43 -6.88 -3.30 -3.04
CA PRO A 43 -6.59 -2.29 -2.04
C PRO A 43 -6.11 -1.01 -2.72
N VAL A 44 -6.71 0.11 -2.33
CA VAL A 44 -6.23 1.42 -2.76
C VAL A 44 -4.97 1.72 -1.96
N GLN A 45 -3.86 1.91 -2.66
CA GLN A 45 -2.62 2.37 -2.04
C GLN A 45 -2.87 3.76 -1.45
N THR A 46 -2.80 3.89 -0.12
CA THR A 46 -2.65 5.20 0.51
C THR A 46 -1.27 5.77 0.12
N ASP A 47 -1.17 7.09 0.05
CA ASP A 47 0.02 7.80 -0.40
C ASP A 47 1.27 7.37 0.40
N ILE A 48 2.02 6.41 -0.16
CA ILE A 48 3.25 5.86 0.43
C ILE A 48 4.29 6.98 0.59
N VAL A 49 4.25 7.99 -0.29
CA VAL A 49 5.16 9.14 -0.23
C VAL A 49 4.78 10.05 0.94
N GLY A 50 3.48 10.26 1.16
CA GLY A 50 2.93 10.94 2.33
C GLY A 50 3.27 10.22 3.64
N GLU A 51 3.06 8.91 3.72
CA GLU A 51 3.37 8.11 4.91
C GLU A 51 4.88 7.99 5.17
N GLY A 52 5.70 7.91 4.11
CA GLY A 52 7.15 7.85 4.20
C GLY A 52 7.80 9.20 4.52
N ARG A 53 7.06 10.32 4.36
CA ARG A 53 7.58 11.66 4.62
C ARG A 53 7.94 11.79 6.11
N GLY A 54 9.23 12.00 6.38
CA GLY A 54 9.75 12.16 7.74
C GLY A 54 10.14 10.85 8.44
N MET A 55 10.06 9.70 7.77
CA MET A 55 10.43 8.39 8.34
C MET A 55 11.87 8.36 8.91
N LEU A 56 12.80 9.02 8.21
CA LEU A 56 14.21 9.07 8.63
C LEU A 56 14.47 10.00 9.82
N LYS A 57 13.49 10.87 10.20
CA LYS A 57 13.58 11.87 11.28
C LYS A 57 14.89 12.67 11.34
N SER A 58 15.61 12.75 10.23
CA SER A 58 16.98 13.25 10.19
C SER A 58 17.06 14.76 10.00
N GLY A 59 15.91 15.43 9.83
CA GLY A 59 15.85 16.88 9.55
C GLY A 59 16.55 17.26 8.24
N GLY A 60 16.57 16.37 7.25
CA GLY A 60 17.26 16.60 5.97
C GLY A 60 18.77 16.35 6.00
N ARG A 61 19.36 15.91 7.13
CA ARG A 61 20.80 15.59 7.20
C ARG A 61 21.23 14.50 6.23
N VAL A 62 20.40 13.45 6.08
CA VAL A 62 20.67 12.35 5.13
C VAL A 62 20.66 12.86 3.68
N LEU A 63 19.70 13.74 3.34
CA LEU A 63 19.63 14.34 2.02
C LEU A 63 20.85 15.23 1.75
N LYS A 64 21.31 16.02 2.74
CA LYS A 64 22.53 16.82 2.62
C LYS A 64 23.75 15.96 2.37
N ALA A 65 23.93 14.87 3.13
CA ALA A 65 25.07 13.96 2.92
C ALA A 65 25.06 13.36 1.51
N LEU A 66 23.89 12.95 1.00
CA LEU A 66 23.74 12.43 -0.36
C LEU A 66 24.08 13.47 -1.43
N VAL A 67 23.68 14.73 -1.24
CA VAL A 67 23.97 15.82 -2.19
C VAL A 67 25.48 16.12 -2.26
N GLU A 68 26.16 16.12 -1.12
CA GLU A 68 27.61 16.35 -1.07
C GLU A 68 28.39 15.19 -1.72
N ASP A 69 27.95 13.96 -1.51
CA ASP A 69 28.53 12.78 -2.15
C ASP A 69 28.41 12.86 -3.68
N ARG A 70 27.21 13.19 -4.19
CA ARG A 70 26.94 13.39 -5.62
C ARG A 70 27.80 14.48 -6.27
N LYS A 71 28.05 15.59 -5.55
CA LYS A 71 28.94 16.66 -6.04
C LYS A 71 30.39 16.19 -6.13
N THR A 72 30.83 15.41 -5.15
CA THR A 72 32.18 14.84 -5.11
C THR A 72 32.38 13.84 -6.25
N GLU A 73 31.37 13.01 -6.54
CA GLU A 73 31.37 12.11 -7.69
C GLU A 73 31.38 12.86 -9.03
N ALA A 74 30.59 13.95 -9.17
CA ALA A 74 30.52 14.73 -10.41
C ALA A 74 31.78 15.56 -10.70
N ALA A 75 32.58 15.87 -9.67
CA ALA A 75 33.84 16.60 -9.79
C ALA A 75 35.05 15.69 -10.07
N ARG A 76 34.83 14.37 -10.11
CA ARG A 76 35.85 13.35 -10.39
C ARG A 76 35.79 12.90 -11.84
#